data_AF-A0A427C7G2-F1
#
_entry.id   AF-A0A427C7G2-F1
#
_cell.length_a   1.000
_cell.length_b   1.000
_cell.length_c   1.000
_cell.angle_alpha   90.00
_cell.angle_beta   90.00
_cell.angle_gamma   90.00
#
_symmetry.space_group_name_H-M   'P 1'
#
loop_
_entity.id
_entity.type
_entity.pdbx_description
1 polymer ?
#
loop_
_entity_poly.entity_id
_entity_poly.type
_entity_poly.pdbx_seq_one_letter_code
_entity_poly.pdbx_strand_id
1 'polypeptide(L)'
;LADGMLEATVAAMQTPPGELLAWLGPAAGPAHYEVGEDVHSAFVDSDAGAAAAFVATRPGHWKVDLYALARRRLLAAGLEPGAISGGQYCSIADPQRFFSHRRDRRTGRMATLVWRAP
;
A
#
# COMPACT_ATOMS: atom_id res chain seq x y z
N LEU A 1 6.98 1.32 -3.35
CA LEU A 1 5.83 0.60 -3.94
C LEU A 1 5.83 0.72 -5.46
N ALA A 2 5.93 1.91 -6.05
CA ALA A 2 5.99 2.10 -7.51
C ALA A 2 7.14 1.30 -8.18
N ASP A 3 8.30 1.20 -7.51
CA ASP A 3 9.48 0.52 -8.08
C ASP A 3 9.50 -1.01 -7.87
N GLY A 4 8.35 -1.66 -7.65
CA GLY A 4 8.28 -3.13 -7.70
C GLY A 4 8.75 -3.88 -6.44
N MET A 5 8.76 -3.25 -5.27
CA MET A 5 9.24 -3.90 -4.03
C MET A 5 8.43 -5.13 -3.63
N LEU A 6 7.13 -5.20 -3.97
CA LEU A 6 6.26 -6.31 -3.58
C LEU A 6 6.57 -7.53 -4.44
N GLU A 7 6.71 -7.32 -5.73
CA GLU A 7 7.10 -8.31 -6.73
C GLU A 7 8.48 -8.88 -6.40
N ALA A 8 9.44 -8.02 -6.05
CA ALA A 8 10.76 -8.44 -5.59
C ALA A 8 10.70 -9.26 -4.30
N THR A 9 9.84 -8.89 -3.35
CA THR A 9 9.65 -9.63 -2.10
C THR A 9 9.05 -11.02 -2.37
N VAL A 10 8.01 -11.09 -3.20
CA VAL A 10 7.37 -12.36 -3.60
C VAL A 10 8.38 -13.29 -4.27
N ALA A 11 9.19 -12.78 -5.20
CA ALA A 11 10.25 -13.56 -5.84
C ALA A 11 11.30 -14.07 -4.84
N ALA A 12 11.67 -13.25 -3.85
CA ALA A 12 12.66 -13.59 -2.84
C ALA A 12 12.16 -14.65 -1.82
N MET A 13 10.85 -14.86 -1.68
CA MET A 13 10.28 -15.87 -0.78
C MET A 13 10.60 -17.31 -1.23
N GLN A 14 10.91 -17.53 -2.51
CA GLN A 14 11.18 -18.85 -3.10
C GLN A 14 10.05 -19.88 -2.85
N THR A 15 8.84 -19.41 -2.62
CA THR A 15 7.60 -20.19 -2.50
C THR A 15 6.69 -19.83 -3.68
N PRO A 16 5.95 -20.79 -4.26
CA PRO A 16 4.96 -20.48 -5.29
C PRO A 16 4.02 -19.35 -4.85
N PRO A 17 3.78 -18.30 -5.67
CA PRO A 17 2.97 -17.15 -5.26
C PRO A 17 1.55 -17.51 -4.79
N GLY A 18 0.94 -18.56 -5.36
CA GLY A 18 -0.38 -19.05 -4.97
C GLY A 18 -0.45 -19.67 -3.57
N GLU A 19 0.70 -19.94 -2.93
CA GLU A 19 0.79 -20.45 -1.55
C GLU A 19 1.15 -19.35 -0.55
N LEU A 20 1.43 -18.13 -1.02
CA LEU A 20 1.79 -17.01 -0.17
C LEU A 20 0.55 -16.30 0.38
N LEU A 21 0.66 -15.86 1.64
CA LEU A 21 -0.30 -14.99 2.28
C LEU A 21 0.29 -13.58 2.41
N ALA A 22 -0.54 -12.57 2.16
CA ALA A 22 -0.17 -11.17 2.37
C ALA A 22 -1.13 -10.48 3.33
N TRP A 23 -0.58 -9.71 4.26
CA TRP A 23 -1.35 -8.86 5.16
C TRP A 23 -0.95 -7.40 4.96
N LEU A 24 -1.90 -6.56 4.58
CA LEU A 24 -1.67 -5.12 4.47
C LEU A 24 -1.89 -4.46 5.83
N GLY A 25 -0.80 -4.07 6.49
CA GLY A 25 -0.84 -3.38 7.78
C GLY A 25 -1.37 -1.93 7.70
N PRO A 26 -1.45 -1.21 8.84
CA PRO A 26 -1.94 0.17 8.88
C PRO A 26 -1.08 1.13 8.05
N ALA A 27 -1.72 1.89 7.17
CA ALA A 27 -1.10 2.87 6.27
C ALA A 27 -1.91 4.17 6.19
N ALA A 28 -1.42 5.13 5.40
CA ALA A 28 -2.16 6.35 5.08
C ALA A 28 -3.37 6.01 4.20
N GLY A 29 -4.58 6.16 4.73
CA GLY A 29 -5.80 5.70 4.06
C GLY A 29 -6.28 6.62 2.92
N PRO A 30 -7.04 6.07 1.96
CA PRO A 30 -7.41 6.74 0.70
C PRO A 30 -8.21 8.02 0.89
N ALA A 31 -9.03 8.10 1.93
CA ALA A 31 -9.82 9.29 2.19
C ALA A 31 -8.98 10.53 2.58
N HIS A 32 -7.73 10.33 3.03
CA HIS A 32 -6.91 11.38 3.65
C HIS A 32 -5.55 11.59 2.97
N TYR A 33 -5.06 10.63 2.20
CA TYR A 33 -3.73 10.70 1.62
C TYR A 33 -3.75 11.32 0.23
N GLU A 34 -3.48 12.63 0.17
CA GLU A 34 -3.32 13.37 -1.09
C GLU A 34 -1.86 13.45 -1.51
N VAL A 35 -1.61 13.20 -2.80
CA VAL A 35 -0.30 13.19 -3.47
C VAL A 35 -0.33 14.04 -4.75
N GLY A 36 0.85 14.37 -5.26
CA GLY A 36 1.02 15.14 -6.50
C GLY A 36 1.14 14.26 -7.76
N GLU A 37 1.42 14.94 -8.87
CA GLU A 37 1.57 14.35 -10.21
C GLU A 37 2.76 13.38 -10.30
N ASP A 38 3.86 13.69 -9.62
CA ASP A 38 5.05 12.84 -9.55
C ASP A 38 4.70 11.43 -9.06
N VAL A 39 3.92 11.33 -7.98
CA VAL A 39 3.48 10.04 -7.44
C VAL A 39 2.46 9.39 -8.37
N HIS A 40 1.50 10.15 -8.90
CA HIS A 40 0.49 9.61 -9.81
C HIS A 40 1.13 8.97 -11.06
N SER A 41 1.99 9.71 -11.76
CA SER A 41 2.70 9.24 -12.95
C SER A 41 3.59 8.03 -12.66
N ALA A 42 4.30 8.01 -11.53
CA ALA A 42 5.13 6.86 -11.15
C ALA A 42 4.35 5.54 -11.09
N PHE A 43 3.05 5.57 -10.76
CA PHE A 43 2.19 4.38 -10.78
C PHE A 43 1.49 4.16 -12.12
N VAL A 44 0.89 5.20 -12.70
CA VAL A 44 0.01 5.04 -13.87
C VAL A 44 0.80 4.82 -15.16
N ASP A 45 1.98 5.41 -15.30
CA ASP A 45 2.80 5.28 -16.51
C ASP A 45 3.33 3.84 -16.69
N SER A 46 3.59 3.14 -15.58
CA SER A 46 4.03 1.75 -15.58
C SER A 46 2.88 0.75 -15.61
N ASP A 47 1.69 1.15 -15.15
CA ASP A 47 0.49 0.31 -15.07
C ASP A 47 -0.77 1.17 -15.14
N ALA A 48 -1.35 1.27 -16.34
CA ALA A 48 -2.53 2.13 -16.58
C ALA A 48 -3.72 1.80 -15.68
N GLY A 49 -3.87 0.54 -15.25
CA GLY A 49 -4.98 0.17 -14.36
C GLY A 49 -4.77 0.61 -12.91
N ALA A 50 -3.58 1.09 -12.55
CA ALA A 50 -3.34 1.74 -11.26
C ALA A 50 -4.15 3.03 -11.10
N ALA A 51 -4.58 3.67 -12.20
CA ALA A 51 -5.40 4.88 -12.19
C ALA A 51 -6.69 4.71 -11.36
N ALA A 52 -7.25 3.50 -11.28
CA ALA A 52 -8.43 3.20 -10.46
C ALA A 52 -8.21 3.40 -8.95
N ALA A 53 -6.96 3.44 -8.49
CA ALA A 53 -6.61 3.72 -7.09
C ALA A 53 -6.47 5.22 -6.79
N PHE A 54 -6.71 6.10 -7.75
CA PHE A 54 -6.57 7.55 -7.60
C PHE A 54 -7.91 8.26 -7.81
N VAL A 55 -8.19 9.25 -6.96
CA VAL A 55 -9.35 10.14 -7.09
C VAL A 55 -8.84 11.57 -7.15
N ALA A 56 -9.08 12.27 -8.25
CA ALA A 56 -8.66 13.66 -8.43
C ALA A 56 -9.26 14.57 -7.34
N THR A 57 -8.48 15.53 -6.84
CA THR A 57 -8.94 16.49 -5.83
C THR A 57 -8.88 17.93 -6.32
N ARG A 58 -7.68 18.42 -6.62
CA ARG A 58 -7.42 19.73 -7.22
C ARG A 58 -6.43 19.56 -8.39
N PRO A 59 -6.23 20.56 -9.25
CA PRO A 59 -5.32 20.43 -10.39
C PRO A 59 -3.95 19.88 -9.97
N GLY A 60 -3.49 18.83 -10.65
CA GLY A 60 -2.23 18.13 -10.37
C GLY A 60 -2.18 17.35 -9.05
N HIS A 61 -3.32 17.03 -8.43
CA HIS A 61 -3.38 16.31 -7.16
C HIS A 61 -4.47 15.23 -7.11
N TRP A 62 -4.19 14.17 -6.37
CA TRP A 62 -5.07 13.03 -6.21
C TRP A 62 -5.03 12.51 -4.78
N LYS A 63 -6.17 12.00 -4.30
CA LYS A 63 -6.20 11.04 -3.20
C LYS A 63 -5.80 9.67 -3.73
N VAL A 64 -4.92 8.98 -3.01
CA VAL A 64 -4.38 7.67 -3.42
C VAL A 64 -4.77 6.58 -2.44
N ASP A 65 -5.24 5.46 -2.98
CA ASP A 65 -5.45 4.20 -2.25
C ASP A 65 -4.21 3.30 -2.35
N LEU A 66 -3.33 3.41 -1.36
CA LEU A 66 -2.14 2.57 -1.26
C LEU A 66 -2.49 1.07 -1.13
N TYR A 67 -3.63 0.73 -0.54
CA TYR A 67 -4.04 -0.66 -0.41
C TYR A 67 -4.49 -1.23 -1.75
N ALA A 68 -5.25 -0.46 -2.54
CA ALA A 68 -5.63 -0.86 -3.89
C ALA A 68 -4.40 -1.06 -4.78
N LEU A 69 -3.42 -0.15 -4.72
CA LEU A 69 -2.15 -0.28 -5.45
C LEU A 69 -1.37 -1.54 -5.04
N ALA A 70 -1.24 -1.78 -3.73
CA ALA A 70 -0.55 -2.96 -3.23
C ALA A 70 -1.26 -4.26 -3.64
N ARG A 71 -2.60 -4.32 -3.54
CA ARG A 71 -3.40 -5.47 -3.99
C ARG A 71 -3.19 -5.75 -5.46
N ARG A 72 -3.28 -4.72 -6.30
CA ARG A 72 -3.09 -4.85 -7.75
C ARG A 72 -1.74 -5.47 -8.08
N ARG A 73 -0.67 -5.01 -7.43
CA ARG A 73 0.69 -5.55 -7.62
C ARG A 73 0.85 -6.97 -7.12
N LEU A 74 0.30 -7.30 -5.95
CA LEU A 74 0.34 -8.66 -5.40
C LEU A 74 -0.42 -9.66 -6.27
N LEU A 75 -1.59 -9.26 -6.78
CA LEU A 75 -2.37 -10.07 -7.73
C LEU A 75 -1.59 -10.27 -9.04
N ALA A 76 -0.99 -9.21 -9.58
CA ALA A 76 -0.13 -9.32 -10.77
C ALA A 76 1.11 -10.20 -10.53
N ALA A 77 1.60 -10.28 -9.29
CA ALA A 77 2.68 -11.17 -8.87
C ALA A 77 2.23 -12.64 -8.64
N GLY A 78 0.95 -12.94 -8.80
CA GLY A 78 0.41 -14.30 -8.73
C GLY A 78 -0.15 -14.73 -7.38
N LEU A 79 -0.35 -13.82 -6.43
CA LEU A 79 -1.07 -14.15 -5.20
C LEU A 79 -2.56 -14.31 -5.47
N GLU A 80 -3.20 -15.24 -4.77
CA GLU A 80 -4.64 -15.43 -4.83
C GLU A 80 -5.39 -14.26 -4.16
N PRO A 81 -6.53 -13.79 -4.70
CA PRO A 81 -7.30 -12.70 -4.09
C PRO A 81 -7.70 -12.97 -2.64
N GLY A 82 -8.04 -14.22 -2.30
CA GLY A 82 -8.40 -14.64 -0.94
C GLY A 82 -7.22 -14.68 0.03
N ALA A 83 -5.98 -14.66 -0.48
CA ALA A 83 -4.76 -14.69 0.32
C ALA A 83 -4.27 -13.29 0.75
N ILE A 84 -4.92 -12.22 0.26
CA ILE A 84 -4.55 -10.84 0.58
C ILE A 84 -5.57 -10.25 1.57
N SER A 85 -5.12 -10.02 2.81
CA SER A 85 -5.95 -9.53 3.91
C SER A 85 -5.51 -8.14 4.40
N GLY A 86 -6.18 -7.62 5.44
CA GLY A 86 -5.88 -6.32 6.04
C GLY A 86 -6.30 -5.13 5.16
N GLY A 87 -5.62 -3.99 5.32
CA GLY A 87 -5.86 -2.78 4.52
C GLY A 87 -7.10 -1.99 4.91
N GLN A 88 -7.48 -2.04 6.19
CA GLN A 88 -8.70 -1.42 6.71
C GLN A 88 -8.43 -0.21 7.61
N TYR A 89 -7.19 0.01 8.02
CA TYR A 89 -6.84 1.08 8.95
C TYR A 89 -6.34 2.32 8.23
N CYS A 90 -6.53 3.49 8.85
CA CYS A 90 -5.97 4.74 8.37
C CYS A 90 -5.14 5.38 9.48
N SER A 91 -3.82 5.41 9.33
CA SER A 91 -2.93 6.01 10.32
C SER A 91 -3.16 7.51 10.50
N ILE A 92 -3.61 8.21 9.44
CA ILE A 92 -3.95 9.64 9.49
C ILE A 92 -5.20 9.88 10.35
N ALA A 93 -6.25 9.07 10.16
CA ALA A 93 -7.58 9.32 10.73
C ALA A 93 -7.74 8.80 12.17
N ASP A 94 -6.90 7.87 12.62
CA ASP A 94 -7.00 7.26 13.96
C ASP A 94 -5.79 7.61 14.84
N PRO A 95 -5.76 8.81 15.44
CA PRO A 95 -4.65 9.26 16.29
C PRO A 95 -4.56 8.51 17.62
N GLN A 96 -5.62 7.82 18.05
CA GLN A 96 -5.61 7.06 19.29
C GLN A 96 -4.81 5.76 19.16
N ARG A 97 -4.71 5.20 17.94
CA ARG A 97 -4.04 3.93 17.68
C ARG A 97 -2.71 4.07 16.94
N PHE A 98 -2.54 5.12 16.14
CA PHE A 98 -1.40 5.22 15.22
C PHE A 98 -0.70 6.58 15.24
N PHE A 99 0.63 6.55 15.19
CA PHE A 99 1.42 7.71 14.77
C PHE A 99 1.21 7.97 13.27
N SER A 100 1.21 9.23 12.87
CA SER A 100 1.14 9.61 11.46
C SER A 100 2.01 10.81 11.15
N HIS A 101 3.03 10.60 10.32
CA HIS A 101 3.90 11.69 9.87
C HIS A 101 3.12 12.77 9.10
N ARG A 102 2.13 12.36 8.28
CA ARG A 102 1.32 13.30 7.49
C ARG A 102 0.47 14.21 8.38
N ARG A 103 -0.05 13.68 9.49
CA ARG A 103 -0.86 14.43 10.46
C ARG A 103 0.03 15.27 11.40
N ASP A 104 1.05 14.65 11.99
CA ASP A 104 1.75 15.19 13.17
C ASP A 104 3.10 15.83 12.84
N ARG A 105 3.64 15.60 11.63
CA ARG A 105 5.03 15.91 11.23
C ARG A 105 6.05 15.19 12.12
N ARG A 106 6.38 15.74 13.29
CA ARG A 106 7.32 15.13 14.25
C ARG A 106 6.57 14.20 15.19
N THR A 107 6.71 12.90 14.99
CA THR A 107 5.96 11.85 15.71
C THR A 107 6.75 10.54 15.80
N GLY A 108 6.25 9.57 16.57
CA GLY A 108 6.84 8.24 16.73
C GLY A 108 6.72 7.35 15.48
N ARG A 109 7.05 6.07 15.63
CA ARG A 109 6.91 5.04 14.58
C ARG A 109 6.32 3.77 15.17
N MET A 110 5.56 3.06 14.35
CA MET A 110 5.12 1.69 14.63
C MET A 110 5.95 0.72 13.79
N ALA A 111 5.93 -0.55 14.18
CA ALA A 111 6.53 -1.64 13.42
C ALA A 111 5.51 -2.76 13.22
N THR A 112 5.58 -3.41 12.06
CA THR A 112 4.93 -4.69 11.80
C THR A 112 6.00 -5.76 11.84
N LEU A 113 5.78 -6.81 12.62
CA LEU A 113 6.74 -7.90 12.79
C LEU A 113 6.08 -9.21 12.38
N VAL A 114 6.84 -10.05 11.67
CA VAL A 114 6.49 -11.42 11.34
C VAL A 114 7.73 -12.28 11.58
N TRP A 115 7.55 -13.40 12.27
CA TRP A 115 8.62 -14.35 12.56
C TRP A 115 8.03 -15.75 12.71
N ARG A 116 8.90 -16.76 12.61
CA ARG A 116 8.56 -18.12 13.00
C ARG A 116 8.95 -18.31 14.46
N ALA A 117 7.98 -18.67 15.30
CA ALA A 117 8.30 -19.14 16.65
C ALA A 117 8.95 -20.54 16.57
N PRO A 118 9.85 -20.89 17.51
CA PRO A 118 10.47 -22.21 17.59
C PRO A 118 9.46 -23.36 17.71
#